data_AF-A0A534BAH4-F1
#
_entry.id   AF-A0A534BAH4-F1
#
_cell.length_a   1.000
_cell.length_b   1.000
_cell.length_c   1.000
_cell.angle_alpha   90.00
_cell.angle_beta   90.00
_cell.angle_gamma   90.00
#
_symmetry.space_group_name_H-M   'P 1'
#
loop_
_entity.id
_entity.type
_entity.pdbx_description
1 polymer ?
#
loop_
_entity_poly.entity_id
_entity_poly.type
_entity_poly.pdbx_seq_one_letter_code
_entity_poly.pdbx_strand_id
1 'polypeptide(L)'
;MRMFTGISRVSWAIAAALALAVSGCGSSGESGTGAAPANKGPPGAKAPGRPQSDNMVAAVSATKGGPPVEVKFELRERPQVGQPVDIDIAVLPVSPNLERVHAIFQAGDGLDLVSGGETAPIEKPADGVPIRHILRILPKRDGIFVVSAVVSVESASESLSRSFSIPLIAGQGLAELAAKSEVAAGQAPQGRPGAKAR
;
A
#
# COMPACT_ATOMS: atom_id res chain seq x y z
N MET A 1 -27.14 23.90 -54.16
CA MET A 1 -28.26 23.18 -54.81
C MET A 1 -28.59 21.94 -53.99
N ARG A 2 -29.78 21.95 -53.37
CA ARG A 2 -30.66 20.85 -52.87
C ARG A 2 -30.02 19.64 -52.17
N MET A 3 -30.15 19.48 -50.84
CA MET A 3 -31.33 19.03 -50.05
C MET A 3 -31.88 17.65 -50.42
N PHE A 4 -31.72 16.69 -49.51
CA PHE A 4 -32.65 15.59 -49.17
C PHE A 4 -32.28 15.15 -47.75
N THR A 5 -32.92 15.62 -46.67
CA THR A 5 -34.29 15.36 -46.17
C THR A 5 -34.49 13.89 -45.76
N GLY A 6 -34.53 13.69 -44.44
CA GLY A 6 -34.89 12.43 -43.78
C GLY A 6 -35.35 12.68 -42.35
N ILE A 7 -36.40 13.49 -42.20
CA ILE A 7 -37.14 13.70 -40.96
C ILE A 7 -38.20 12.58 -40.87
N SER A 8 -38.28 11.87 -39.75
CA SER A 8 -39.56 11.25 -39.35
C SER A 8 -39.69 11.04 -37.84
N ARG A 9 -40.57 11.88 -37.28
CA ARG A 9 -41.61 11.62 -36.26
C ARG A 9 -41.08 11.25 -34.86
N VAL A 10 -40.90 12.22 -33.95
CA VAL A 10 -41.97 12.88 -33.18
C VAL A 10 -43.10 11.90 -32.80
N SER A 11 -43.04 11.40 -31.57
CA SER A 11 -44.25 11.12 -30.79
C SER A 11 -43.98 11.47 -29.35
N TRP A 12 -44.72 12.48 -28.95
CA TRP A 12 -44.78 13.17 -27.67
C TRP A 12 -45.86 12.49 -26.83
N ALA A 13 -45.52 12.06 -25.62
CA ALA A 13 -46.48 11.81 -24.54
C ALA A 13 -45.70 11.83 -23.21
N ILE A 14 -45.48 13.02 -22.64
CA ILE A 14 -46.14 13.48 -21.40
C ILE A 14 -46.88 12.37 -20.65
N ALA A 15 -46.32 11.97 -19.51
CA ALA A 15 -47.10 11.56 -18.35
C ALA A 15 -46.36 12.03 -17.10
N ALA A 16 -46.78 13.19 -16.60
CA ALA A 16 -46.47 13.66 -15.26
C ALA A 16 -47.24 12.82 -14.24
N ALA A 17 -46.56 12.29 -13.23
CA ALA A 17 -47.18 11.76 -12.02
C ALA A 17 -46.36 12.22 -10.81
N LEU A 18 -46.86 13.27 -10.17
CA LEU A 18 -46.59 13.64 -8.78
C LEU A 18 -47.05 12.51 -7.85
N ALA A 19 -46.25 12.15 -6.86
CA ALA A 19 -46.75 11.85 -5.52
C ALA A 19 -45.63 11.99 -4.47
N LEU A 20 -45.84 12.94 -3.57
CA LEU A 20 -45.11 13.17 -2.33
C LEU A 20 -45.29 11.98 -1.36
N ALA A 21 -44.21 11.61 -0.66
CA ALA A 21 -44.31 10.97 0.64
C ALA A 21 -43.16 11.44 1.54
N VAL A 22 -43.44 12.50 2.29
CA VAL A 22 -42.76 12.84 3.55
C VAL A 22 -43.38 11.97 4.64
N SER A 23 -42.58 11.29 5.44
CA SER A 23 -42.73 11.11 6.91
C SER A 23 -41.84 9.98 7.43
N GLY A 24 -41.12 10.24 8.52
CA GLY A 24 -40.44 9.18 9.28
C GLY A 24 -39.34 9.67 10.25
N CYS A 25 -39.67 10.62 11.13
CA CYS A 25 -38.85 10.98 12.30
C CYS A 25 -39.59 10.55 13.57
N GLY A 26 -38.89 9.91 14.53
CA GLY A 26 -39.18 10.05 15.96
C GLY A 26 -39.97 8.97 16.71
N SER A 27 -39.22 8.22 17.53
CA SER A 27 -39.41 8.00 18.98
C SER A 27 -40.71 7.40 19.57
N SER A 28 -40.55 6.16 20.09
CA SER A 28 -40.97 5.62 21.40
C SER A 28 -42.44 5.61 21.84
N GLY A 29 -42.94 4.41 22.22
CA GLY A 29 -44.09 4.26 23.14
C GLY A 29 -44.82 2.91 23.13
N GLU A 30 -44.27 1.93 23.85
CA GLU A 30 -44.88 0.83 24.64
C GLU A 30 -46.01 -0.14 24.16
N SER A 31 -45.75 -1.41 24.50
CA SER A 31 -46.65 -2.44 25.05
C SER A 31 -47.59 -3.24 24.13
N GLY A 32 -47.20 -4.51 23.89
CA GLY A 32 -48.07 -5.55 23.34
C GLY A 32 -47.40 -6.93 23.34
N THR A 33 -47.73 -7.75 24.34
CA THR A 33 -47.33 -9.16 24.52
C THR A 33 -47.54 -10.02 23.27
N GLY A 34 -46.52 -10.79 22.90
CA GLY A 34 -46.59 -11.80 21.85
C GLY A 34 -45.30 -12.61 21.76
N ALA A 35 -45.20 -13.67 22.56
CA ALA A 35 -44.10 -14.61 22.48
C ALA A 35 -44.25 -15.49 21.22
N ALA A 36 -43.29 -15.39 20.30
CA ALA A 36 -42.98 -16.42 19.30
C ALA A 36 -41.49 -16.35 18.93
N PRO A 37 -40.77 -17.47 18.82
CA PRO A 37 -39.32 -17.47 18.65
C PRO A 37 -38.95 -17.37 17.16
N ALA A 38 -38.11 -16.41 16.78
CA ALA A 38 -37.47 -16.46 15.46
C ALA A 38 -36.15 -15.68 15.43
N ASN A 39 -35.12 -16.42 15.00
CA ASN A 39 -33.86 -15.99 14.41
C ASN A 39 -32.90 -15.12 15.26
N LYS A 40 -31.90 -15.81 15.80
CA LYS A 40 -30.53 -15.29 15.94
C LYS A 40 -30.07 -14.83 14.55
N GLY A 41 -30.20 -13.54 14.27
CA GLY A 41 -29.47 -12.91 13.17
C GLY A 41 -27.97 -13.07 13.41
N PRO A 42 -27.15 -13.26 12.35
CA PRO A 42 -25.70 -13.32 12.50
C PRO A 42 -25.20 -12.02 13.14
N PRO A 43 -24.14 -12.10 13.98
CA PRO A 43 -23.58 -10.94 14.64
C PRO A 43 -23.19 -9.90 13.60
N GLY A 44 -23.59 -8.65 13.88
CA GLY A 44 -23.29 -7.49 13.05
C GLY A 44 -21.83 -7.50 12.63
N ALA A 45 -21.62 -7.35 11.31
CA ALA A 45 -20.32 -7.13 10.74
C ALA A 45 -19.62 -6.04 11.56
N LYS A 46 -18.53 -6.42 12.24
CA LYS A 46 -17.57 -5.46 12.76
C LYS A 46 -17.24 -4.51 11.61
N ALA A 47 -17.60 -3.24 11.76
CA ALA A 47 -16.98 -2.19 10.98
C ALA A 47 -15.46 -2.42 11.07
N PRO A 48 -14.72 -2.52 9.95
CA PRO A 48 -13.27 -2.69 10.03
C PRO A 48 -12.70 -1.40 10.61
N GLY A 49 -12.45 -1.44 11.92
CA GLY A 49 -11.66 -0.44 12.60
C GLY A 49 -10.29 -0.35 11.93
N ARG A 50 -9.85 0.87 11.63
CA ARG A 50 -8.43 1.15 11.49
C ARG A 50 -7.85 1.50 12.88
N PRO A 51 -6.55 1.27 13.13
CA PRO A 51 -5.51 1.03 12.13
C PRO A 51 -4.68 -0.25 12.36
N GLN A 52 -4.72 -1.18 11.41
CA GLN A 52 -3.61 -2.12 11.18
C GLN A 52 -2.47 -1.39 10.46
N SER A 53 -1.95 -0.33 11.09
CA SER A 53 -0.75 0.42 10.70
C SER A 53 0.14 0.77 11.89
N ASP A 54 -0.25 0.36 13.11
CA ASP A 54 0.55 0.47 14.34
C ASP A 54 1.81 -0.40 14.30
N ASN A 55 1.74 -1.59 13.70
CA ASN A 55 2.89 -2.51 13.58
C ASN A 55 3.69 -2.34 12.29
N MET A 56 3.29 -1.43 11.40
CA MET A 56 3.97 -1.23 10.12
C MET A 56 5.17 -0.30 10.28
N VAL A 57 6.31 -0.69 9.72
CA VAL A 57 7.57 0.05 9.70
C VAL A 57 7.57 1.03 8.54
N ALA A 58 8.07 2.25 8.74
CA ALA A 58 8.21 3.22 7.66
C ALA A 58 9.29 2.78 6.66
N ALA A 59 8.98 2.86 5.36
CA ALA A 59 9.98 2.71 4.32
C ALA A 59 10.91 3.94 4.31
N VAL A 60 12.16 3.73 3.94
CA VAL A 60 13.17 4.80 3.92
C VAL A 60 12.93 5.68 2.69
N SER A 61 12.61 6.95 2.88
CA SER A 61 12.46 7.91 1.77
C SER A 61 13.80 8.43 1.29
N ALA A 62 14.03 8.47 -0.02
CA ALA A 62 15.27 8.99 -0.60
C ALA A 62 15.39 10.54 -0.54
N THR A 63 14.31 11.26 -0.20
CA THR A 63 14.25 12.73 -0.25
C THR A 63 14.04 13.36 1.13
N LYS A 64 14.77 14.44 1.41
CA LYS A 64 14.67 15.21 2.65
C LYS A 64 13.63 16.32 2.49
N GLY A 65 12.41 16.06 2.94
CA GLY A 65 11.23 16.92 2.80
C GLY A 65 10.00 16.02 2.83
N GLY A 66 9.10 16.25 3.79
CA GLY A 66 7.95 15.38 4.03
C GLY A 66 7.21 15.11 2.72
N PRO A 67 7.18 13.86 2.23
CA PRO A 67 6.51 13.54 0.97
C PRO A 67 4.99 13.73 1.12
N PRO A 68 4.23 14.01 0.04
CA PRO A 68 2.77 14.05 0.11
C PRO A 68 2.13 12.68 0.39
N VAL A 69 2.96 11.64 0.46
CA VAL A 69 2.61 10.25 0.75
C VAL A 69 3.69 9.63 1.63
N GLU A 70 3.30 8.89 2.65
CA GLU A 70 4.19 7.99 3.39
C GLU A 70 4.02 6.56 2.89
N VAL A 71 5.08 5.76 2.96
CA VAL A 71 5.01 4.32 2.67
C VAL A 71 5.41 3.57 3.93
N LYS A 72 4.56 2.64 4.36
CA LYS A 72 4.84 1.72 5.46
C LYS A 72 4.73 0.29 4.97
N PHE A 73 5.45 -0.62 5.63
CA PHE A 73 5.45 -2.03 5.31
C PHE A 73 5.45 -2.90 6.57
N GLU A 74 4.98 -4.13 6.43
CA GLU A 74 5.06 -5.16 7.46
C GLU A 74 5.44 -6.51 6.83
N LEU A 75 6.32 -7.22 7.51
CA LEU A 75 6.69 -8.59 7.18
C LEU A 75 6.01 -9.49 8.22
N ARG A 76 5.07 -10.34 7.78
CA ARG A 76 4.36 -11.26 8.68
C ARG A 76 5.26 -12.34 9.23
N GLU A 77 6.26 -12.72 8.46
CA GLU A 77 7.24 -13.72 8.80
C GLU A 77 8.61 -13.35 8.24
N ARG A 78 9.67 -13.93 8.80
CA ARG A 78 11.02 -13.71 8.31
C ARG A 78 11.20 -14.42 6.95
N PRO A 79 11.55 -13.70 5.87
CA PRO A 79 11.80 -14.28 4.56
C PRO A 79 12.87 -15.38 4.62
N GLN A 80 12.57 -16.53 4.01
CA GLN A 80 13.51 -17.64 3.85
C GLN A 80 13.89 -17.80 2.38
N VAL A 81 15.12 -18.24 2.12
CA VAL A 81 15.59 -18.50 0.77
C VAL A 81 14.75 -19.59 0.12
N GLY A 82 14.29 -19.36 -1.10
CA GLY A 82 13.46 -20.31 -1.85
C GLY A 82 11.99 -20.37 -1.42
N GLN A 83 11.57 -19.60 -0.40
CA GLN A 83 10.18 -19.53 0.04
C GLN A 83 9.57 -18.17 -0.34
N PRO A 84 8.44 -18.15 -1.08
CA PRO A 84 7.71 -16.92 -1.32
C PRO A 84 7.16 -16.34 -0.01
N VAL A 85 7.25 -15.03 0.14
CA VAL A 85 6.74 -14.30 1.31
C VAL A 85 5.92 -13.09 0.89
N ASP A 86 4.87 -12.83 1.65
CA ASP A 86 4.02 -11.65 1.47
C ASP A 86 4.52 -10.49 2.36
N ILE A 87 4.58 -9.31 1.75
CA ILE A 87 4.86 -8.04 2.41
C ILE A 87 3.59 -7.19 2.31
N ASP A 88 3.02 -6.84 3.46
CA ASP A 88 1.92 -5.89 3.50
C ASP A 88 2.49 -4.48 3.33
N ILE A 89 1.94 -3.73 2.37
CA ILE A 89 2.30 -2.35 2.08
C ILE A 89 1.11 -1.44 2.37
N ALA A 90 1.38 -0.28 2.95
CA ALA A 90 0.43 0.80 3.11
C ALA A 90 1.04 2.09 2.55
N VAL A 91 0.41 2.63 1.51
CA VAL A 91 0.70 3.98 1.01
C VAL A 91 -0.29 4.93 1.67
N LEU A 92 0.18 5.85 2.49
CA LEU A 92 -0.63 6.78 3.25
C LEU A 92 -0.54 8.18 2.61
N PRO A 93 -1.61 8.68 1.99
CA PRO A 93 -1.74 10.09 1.66
C PRO A 93 -1.65 10.92 2.94
N VAL A 94 -0.74 11.91 2.96
CA VAL A 94 -0.55 12.84 4.09
C VAL A 94 -0.69 14.30 3.65
N SER A 95 -1.17 14.52 2.44
CA SER A 95 -1.45 15.84 1.89
C SER A 95 -2.87 15.87 1.32
N PRO A 96 -3.62 16.96 1.54
CA PRO A 96 -4.96 17.11 0.98
C PRO A 96 -4.91 17.34 -0.54
N ASN A 97 -6.03 17.09 -1.21
CA ASN A 97 -6.25 17.40 -2.64
C ASN A 97 -5.31 16.68 -3.62
N LEU A 98 -4.94 15.44 -3.32
CA LEU A 98 -4.34 14.57 -4.32
C LEU A 98 -5.42 14.12 -5.29
N GLU A 99 -5.13 14.18 -6.59
CA GLU A 99 -6.03 13.73 -7.65
C GLU A 99 -5.78 12.27 -8.01
N ARG A 100 -4.52 11.81 -7.97
CA ARG A 100 -4.17 10.42 -8.24
C ARG A 100 -2.94 9.98 -7.46
N VAL A 101 -2.96 8.75 -6.96
CA VAL A 101 -1.79 8.08 -6.38
C VAL A 101 -1.62 6.69 -7.00
N HIS A 102 -0.38 6.36 -7.37
CA HIS A 102 0.01 5.07 -7.92
C HIS A 102 1.43 4.71 -7.46
N ALA A 103 1.68 3.44 -7.14
CA ALA A 103 3.00 2.98 -6.74
C ALA A 103 3.47 1.79 -7.56
N ILE A 104 4.75 1.80 -7.93
CA ILE A 104 5.45 0.70 -8.63
C ILE A 104 6.55 0.17 -7.71
N PHE A 105 6.68 -1.14 -7.63
CA PHE A 105 7.66 -1.86 -6.82
C PHE A 105 8.60 -2.66 -7.70
N GLN A 106 9.87 -2.67 -7.34
CA GLN A 106 10.93 -3.38 -8.06
C GLN A 106 11.78 -4.15 -7.06
N ALA A 107 11.95 -5.45 -7.31
CA ALA A 107 12.84 -6.30 -6.53
C ALA A 107 14.31 -6.03 -6.93
N GLY A 108 15.18 -5.85 -5.93
CA GLY A 108 16.62 -5.76 -6.15
C GLY A 108 17.26 -7.12 -6.47
N ASP A 109 18.56 -7.10 -6.76
CA ASP A 109 19.33 -8.32 -7.01
C ASP A 109 19.19 -9.35 -5.87
N GLY A 110 19.02 -10.62 -6.22
CA GLY A 110 18.81 -11.70 -5.26
C GLY A 110 17.37 -11.85 -4.76
N LEU A 111 16.43 -11.02 -5.23
CA LEU A 111 14.99 -11.16 -5.01
C LEU A 111 14.26 -11.29 -6.36
N ASP A 112 13.30 -12.21 -6.43
CA ASP A 112 12.31 -12.21 -7.50
C ASP A 112 11.03 -11.53 -7.01
N LEU A 113 10.45 -10.68 -7.86
CA LEU A 113 9.11 -10.17 -7.68
C LEU A 113 8.11 -11.17 -8.28
N VAL A 114 7.34 -11.84 -7.43
CA VAL A 114 6.36 -12.86 -7.85
C VAL A 114 5.04 -12.22 -8.27
N SER A 115 4.56 -11.24 -7.48
CA SER A 115 3.34 -10.50 -7.78
C SER A 115 3.26 -9.17 -7.01
N GLY A 116 2.34 -8.30 -7.42
CA GLY A 116 2.11 -7.02 -6.75
C GLY A 116 3.13 -5.94 -7.13
N GLY A 117 3.72 -6.00 -8.32
CA GLY A 117 4.71 -5.02 -8.77
C GLY A 117 4.17 -3.60 -8.97
N GLU A 118 2.86 -3.41 -8.93
CA GLU A 118 2.23 -2.09 -8.98
C GLU A 118 0.89 -2.10 -8.24
N THR A 119 0.47 -0.93 -7.75
CA THR A 119 -0.88 -0.74 -7.19
C THR A 119 -1.85 -0.39 -8.32
N ALA A 120 -3.15 -0.54 -8.09
CA ALA A 120 -4.11 0.17 -8.92
C ALA A 120 -3.92 1.70 -8.73
N PRO A 121 -4.08 2.52 -9.79
CA PRO A 121 -4.21 3.96 -9.63
C PRO A 121 -5.45 4.28 -8.79
N ILE A 122 -5.28 5.08 -7.74
CA ILE A 122 -6.37 5.53 -6.88
C ILE A 122 -6.67 6.98 -7.22
N GLU A 123 -7.87 7.22 -7.73
CA GLU A 123 -8.41 8.55 -7.97
C GLU A 123 -8.89 9.17 -6.66
N LYS A 124 -8.56 10.45 -6.45
CA LYS A 124 -8.96 11.27 -5.30
C LYS A 124 -8.84 10.52 -3.97
N PRO A 125 -7.62 10.03 -3.63
CA PRO A 125 -7.44 9.27 -2.42
C PRO A 125 -7.76 10.14 -1.20
N ALA A 126 -8.46 9.54 -0.24
CA ALA A 126 -8.81 10.23 0.99
C ALA A 126 -7.55 10.46 1.86
N ASP A 127 -7.44 11.66 2.40
CA ASP A 127 -6.35 12.03 3.31
C ASP A 127 -6.35 11.15 4.56
N GLY A 128 -5.15 10.71 4.98
CA GLY A 128 -4.98 9.80 6.12
C GLY A 128 -5.56 8.40 5.92
N VAL A 129 -6.00 8.03 4.71
CA VAL A 129 -6.52 6.70 4.39
C VAL A 129 -5.45 5.84 3.73
N PRO A 130 -4.91 4.79 4.39
CA PRO A 130 -3.91 3.95 3.79
C PRO A 130 -4.48 3.14 2.65
N ILE A 131 -3.85 3.26 1.49
CA ILE A 131 -4.02 2.42 0.32
C ILE A 131 -3.21 1.15 0.60
N ARG A 132 -3.91 0.03 0.81
CA ARG A 132 -3.30 -1.26 1.12
C ARG A 132 -2.92 -2.00 -0.15
N HIS A 133 -1.76 -2.65 -0.11
CA HIS A 133 -1.25 -3.46 -1.21
C HIS A 133 -0.45 -4.64 -0.66
N ILE A 134 -0.39 -5.74 -1.41
CA ILE A 134 0.40 -6.92 -1.03
C ILE A 134 1.44 -7.15 -2.10
N LEU A 135 2.70 -7.18 -1.68
CA LEU A 135 3.83 -7.53 -2.52
C LEU A 135 4.24 -8.96 -2.21
N ARG A 136 4.35 -9.81 -3.23
CA ARG A 136 4.88 -11.17 -3.06
C ARG A 136 6.25 -11.28 -3.68
N ILE A 137 7.23 -11.67 -2.87
CA ILE A 137 8.62 -11.79 -3.30
C ILE A 137 9.18 -13.18 -3.00
N LEU A 138 10.24 -13.55 -3.68
CA LEU A 138 10.96 -14.81 -3.50
C LEU A 138 12.46 -14.55 -3.37
N PRO A 139 13.04 -14.64 -2.17
CA PRO A 139 14.48 -14.53 -1.97
C PRO A 139 15.23 -15.71 -2.61
N LYS A 140 16.30 -15.41 -3.34
CA LYS A 140 17.11 -16.43 -4.05
C LYS A 140 18.38 -16.83 -3.32
N ARG A 141 18.84 -16.01 -2.38
CA ARG A 141 20.03 -16.26 -1.57
C ARG A 141 19.90 -15.57 -0.22
N ASP A 142 20.72 -15.99 0.73
CA ASP A 142 20.85 -15.31 2.02
C ASP A 142 21.42 -13.90 1.82
N GLY A 143 20.96 -12.96 2.66
CA GLY A 143 21.49 -11.60 2.60
C GLY A 143 20.51 -10.53 3.07
N ILE A 144 20.96 -9.28 2.91
CA ILE A 144 20.16 -8.08 3.09
C ILE A 144 19.87 -7.50 1.71
N PHE A 145 18.59 -7.31 1.42
CA PHE A 145 18.09 -6.89 0.13
C PHE A 145 17.23 -5.63 0.29
N VAL A 146 16.95 -5.00 -0.83
CA VAL A 146 16.07 -3.83 -0.90
C VAL A 146 15.04 -4.06 -1.99
N VAL A 147 13.78 -3.82 -1.65
CA VAL A 147 12.74 -3.56 -2.64
C VAL A 147 12.62 -2.04 -2.81
N SER A 148 12.71 -1.58 -4.04
CA SER A 148 12.53 -0.16 -4.38
C SER A 148 11.07 0.09 -4.70
N ALA A 149 10.50 1.17 -4.15
CA ALA A 149 9.17 1.64 -4.49
C ALA A 149 9.24 3.05 -5.07
N VAL A 150 8.55 3.29 -6.19
CA VAL A 150 8.36 4.62 -6.76
C VAL A 150 6.88 4.95 -6.67
N VAL A 151 6.54 5.97 -5.90
CA VAL A 151 5.16 6.46 -5.75
C VAL A 151 5.02 7.73 -6.57
N SER A 152 4.11 7.69 -7.54
CA SER A 152 3.69 8.84 -8.33
C SER A 152 2.43 9.43 -7.74
N VAL A 153 2.44 10.74 -7.58
CA VAL A 153 1.36 11.53 -6.99
C VAL A 153 1.04 12.66 -7.93
N GLU A 154 -0.24 12.80 -8.28
CA GLU A 154 -0.76 13.90 -9.07
C GLU A 154 -1.65 14.77 -8.19
N SER A 155 -1.50 16.08 -8.33
CA SER A 155 -2.36 17.11 -7.74
C SER A 155 -2.84 18.05 -8.84
N ALA A 156 -3.72 19.00 -8.50
CA ALA A 156 -4.23 19.96 -9.47
C ALA A 156 -3.14 20.82 -10.16
N SER A 157 -2.01 21.05 -9.50
CA SER A 157 -0.94 21.95 -9.97
C SER A 157 0.35 21.25 -10.37
N GLU A 158 0.58 20.02 -9.90
CA GLU A 158 1.86 19.33 -10.09
C GLU A 158 1.73 17.81 -10.06
N SER A 159 2.69 17.16 -10.73
CA SER A 159 2.93 15.72 -10.65
C SER A 159 4.30 15.47 -10.05
N LEU A 160 4.37 14.57 -9.08
CA LEU A 160 5.55 14.32 -8.27
C LEU A 160 5.78 12.81 -8.11
N SER A 161 7.04 12.39 -8.29
CA SER A 161 7.46 11.01 -7.98
C SER A 161 8.41 10.98 -6.78
N ARG A 162 8.18 10.01 -5.89
CA ARG A 162 9.00 9.78 -4.69
C ARG A 162 9.48 8.34 -4.63
N SER A 163 10.77 8.18 -4.39
CA SER A 163 11.40 6.87 -4.25
C SER A 163 11.57 6.49 -2.78
N PHE A 164 11.23 5.26 -2.46
CA PHE A 164 11.35 4.65 -1.15
C PHE A 164 12.11 3.32 -1.23
N SER A 165 12.78 2.96 -0.14
CA SER A 165 13.48 1.70 0.01
C SER A 165 12.89 0.90 1.16
N ILE A 166 12.55 -0.35 0.87
CA ILE A 166 12.01 -1.32 1.82
C ILE A 166 13.10 -2.35 2.09
N PRO A 167 13.81 -2.28 3.23
CA PRO A 167 14.87 -3.23 3.55
C PRO A 167 14.27 -4.60 3.95
N LEU A 168 14.93 -5.66 3.50
CA LEU A 168 14.54 -7.04 3.73
C LEU A 168 15.77 -7.86 4.14
N ILE A 169 15.61 -8.75 5.12
CA ILE A 169 16.64 -9.70 5.52
C ILE A 169 16.12 -11.11 5.22
N ALA A 170 16.79 -11.84 4.33
CA ALA A 170 16.43 -13.22 4.01
C ALA A 170 17.46 -14.21 4.56
N GLY A 171 16.96 -15.35 5.06
CA GLY A 171 17.80 -16.41 5.59
C GLY A 171 18.79 -15.90 6.65
N GLN A 172 20.07 -16.24 6.53
CA GLN A 172 21.15 -15.89 7.46
C GLN A 172 21.79 -14.50 7.23
N GLY A 173 21.13 -13.59 6.50
CA GLY A 173 21.72 -12.31 6.08
C GLY A 173 22.34 -11.43 7.18
N LEU A 174 21.86 -11.52 8.43
CA LEU A 174 22.48 -10.83 9.57
C LEU A 174 23.83 -11.43 10.00
N ALA A 175 23.96 -12.76 9.97
CA ALA A 175 25.21 -13.44 10.34
C ALA A 175 26.31 -13.18 9.30
N GLU A 176 25.95 -13.10 8.01
CA GLU A 176 26.89 -12.72 6.94
C GLU A 176 27.41 -11.29 7.13
N LEU A 177 26.54 -10.33 7.51
CA LEU A 177 26.96 -8.96 7.77
C LEU A 177 27.96 -8.90 8.93
N ALA A 178 27.68 -9.62 10.02
CA ALA A 178 28.58 -9.69 11.17
C ALA A 178 29.94 -10.30 10.81
N ALA A 179 29.96 -11.41 10.06
CA ALA A 179 31.20 -12.05 9.61
C ALA A 179 32.02 -11.13 8.69
N LYS A 180 31.37 -10.41 7.78
CA LYS A 180 32.04 -9.46 6.88
C LYS A 180 32.62 -8.26 7.63
N SER A 181 31.94 -7.76 8.66
CA SER A 181 32.44 -6.68 9.52
C SER A 181 33.65 -7.11 10.36
N GLU A 182 33.69 -8.36 10.83
CA GLU A 182 34.82 -8.90 11.61
C GLU A 182 36.08 -9.10 10.74
N VAL A 183 35.92 -9.60 9.51
CA VAL A 183 37.03 -9.72 8.54
C VAL A 183 37.58 -8.35 8.14
N ALA A 184 36.71 -7.35 7.93
CA ALA A 184 37.13 -5.99 7.60
C ALA A 184 37.87 -5.28 8.77
N ALA A 185 37.52 -5.60 10.02
CA ALA A 185 38.20 -5.07 11.20
C ALA A 185 39.52 -5.80 11.53
N GLY A 186 39.66 -7.07 11.15
CA GLY A 186 40.86 -7.88 11.37
C GLY A 186 41.99 -7.66 10.37
N GLN A 187 41.76 -6.90 9.29
CA GLN A 187 42.74 -6.64 8.23
C GLN A 187 43.39 -5.26 8.37
N ALA A 188 43.94 -4.97 9.57
CA ALA A 188 45.00 -3.99 9.69
C ALA A 188 46.25 -4.53 8.96
N PRO A 189 47.00 -3.71 8.19
CA PRO A 189 48.22 -4.18 7.54
C PRO A 189 49.21 -4.57 8.63
N GLN A 190 49.38 -5.88 8.86
CA GLN A 190 50.45 -6.39 9.70
C GLN A 190 51.75 -5.85 9.15
N GLY A 191 52.44 -5.10 10.02
CA GLY A 191 53.65 -4.38 9.70
C GLY A 191 54.65 -5.25 8.98
N ARG A 192 55.24 -4.66 7.93
CA ARG A 192 56.45 -5.16 7.28
C ARG A 192 57.46 -5.55 8.38
N PRO A 193 57.89 -6.83 8.47
CA PRO A 193 58.79 -7.26 9.53
C PRO A 193 60.13 -6.54 9.37
N GLY A 194 60.68 -6.12 10.51
CA GLY A 194 61.83 -5.24 10.60
C GLY A 194 63.02 -5.71 9.76
N ALA A 195 63.53 -4.81 8.93
CA ALA A 195 64.91 -4.88 8.49
C ALA A 195 65.80 -4.40 9.64
N LYS A 196 66.31 -5.35 10.44
CA LYS A 196 67.44 -5.10 11.34
C LYS A 196 68.76 -5.18 10.56
N ALA A 197 69.60 -4.18 10.86
CA ALA A 197 71.06 -4.24 10.97
C ALA A 197 71.92 -4.53 9.73
N ARG A 198 72.62 -3.51 9.23
CA ARG A 198 74.09 -3.38 9.41
C ARG A 198 74.57 -1.98 9.08
#